data_AF-A0A8I1LKD8-F1
#
_entry.id   AF-A0A8I1LKD8-F1
#
_cell.length_a   1.000
_cell.length_b   1.000
_cell.length_c   1.000
_cell.angle_alpha   90.00
_cell.angle_beta   90.00
_cell.angle_gamma   90.00
#
_symmetry.space_group_name_H-M   'P 1'
#
loop_
_entity.id
_entity.type
_entity.pdbx_description
1 polymer ?
#
loop_
_entity_poly.entity_id
_entity_poly.type
_entity_poly.pdbx_seq_one_letter_code
_entity_poly.pdbx_strand_id
1 'polypeptide(L)'
;MNRVIVKYNPYLPELNVLINGYPLSKYSSIKSYRHKPFVEWCTNFFDEIGSEVNDKYDMNFIGTDFENEIFEKLASENNLCVNYHYEHVEFKQDVYDRLETLEEIGDANPVSEIKVGIWSEDPELVDDFLQLLIQKQEYTPTDENTLVSTEYPLVKITVKKIEFAEDLLSVQIPITLTQGEPGEDLINHIQSLNRSVFLISLGNQSVFKGKKVNIFYYQVKGEEATDRIDEIISGAGLPLILSDRDYKFQKQVDNGTLDLNLTEEDKEKLYQICEVEPIYKVKVPSKAYVDRTFTINVKRIPSNSGVFYAVKSKNSRFRIEGLKVTPIKSGDDVLSIYANNSSVPVFSQNISIEDGTFISEMSFNVQQITVPVNEERELQLSYEPQDAVDSDELDWHFSNPGIAEIRDGKLYGVQPGDTTLTVKAQDVEASLNISVLPHIERIKLSKDSITLKAGDAQQLNYLVVPANAIEKDSIQIESSNESVAVYRGSRVIAGNPGQAIIFFKMGEFQCLCNVTVIKKGIF
;
A
#
# COMPACT_ATOMS: atom_id res chain seq x y z
N MET A 1 25.04 -21.87 23.32
CA MET A 1 24.17 -21.02 24.15
C MET A 1 22.84 -20.90 23.45
N ASN A 2 21.73 -21.14 24.13
CA ASN A 2 20.40 -20.93 23.55
C ASN A 2 20.16 -19.44 23.34
N ARG A 3 19.38 -19.08 22.32
CA ARG A 3 18.99 -17.70 22.04
C ARG A 3 17.49 -17.56 22.17
N VAL A 4 17.04 -16.66 23.04
CA VAL A 4 15.64 -16.33 23.26
C VAL A 4 15.40 -14.94 22.69
N ILE A 5 14.44 -14.81 21.78
CA ILE A 5 13.97 -13.51 21.29
C ILE A 5 12.58 -13.29 21.86
N VAL A 6 12.40 -12.19 22.56
CA VAL A 6 11.13 -11.80 23.18
C VAL A 6 10.70 -10.49 22.58
N LYS A 7 9.53 -10.47 21.97
CA LYS A 7 8.93 -9.26 21.39
C LYS A 7 7.58 -9.02 22.03
N TYR A 8 7.38 -7.82 22.55
CA TYR A 8 6.13 -7.40 23.16
C TYR A 8 5.64 -6.08 22.56
N ASN A 9 4.38 -6.06 22.14
CA ASN A 9 3.67 -4.83 21.79
C ASN A 9 2.72 -4.49 22.96
N PRO A 10 2.86 -3.34 23.64
CA PRO A 10 1.95 -2.96 24.73
C PRO A 10 0.61 -2.39 24.23
N TYR A 11 0.56 -1.87 23.00
CA TYR A 11 -0.64 -1.27 22.39
C TYR A 11 -1.57 -2.30 21.75
N LEU A 12 -1.02 -3.43 21.33
CA LEU A 12 -1.76 -4.66 21.10
C LEU A 12 -1.08 -5.67 22.00
N PRO A 13 -1.55 -5.94 23.24
CA PRO A 13 -0.80 -6.61 24.31
C PRO A 13 -0.36 -8.03 23.92
N GLU A 14 0.60 -8.11 22.99
CA GLU A 14 0.92 -9.26 22.16
C GLU A 14 2.35 -9.68 22.43
N LEU A 15 2.49 -10.82 23.08
CA LEU A 15 3.77 -11.45 23.35
C LEU A 15 4.11 -12.48 22.29
N ASN A 16 5.25 -12.30 21.64
CA ASN A 16 5.85 -13.24 20.69
C ASN A 16 7.23 -13.68 21.20
N VAL A 17 7.44 -14.99 21.32
CA VAL A 17 8.69 -15.57 21.83
C VAL A 17 9.21 -16.62 20.86
N LEU A 18 10.50 -16.51 20.54
CA LEU A 18 11.24 -17.48 19.74
C LEU A 18 12.41 -18.06 20.55
N ILE A 19 12.58 -19.38 20.51
CA ILE A 19 13.75 -20.07 21.06
C ILE A 19 14.54 -20.64 19.89
N ASN A 20 15.79 -20.21 19.75
CA ASN A 20 16.68 -20.58 18.66
C ASN A 20 16.07 -20.36 17.26
N GLY A 21 15.24 -19.30 17.13
CA GLY A 21 14.54 -18.94 15.89
C GLY A 21 13.23 -19.70 15.63
N TYR A 22 12.81 -20.58 16.55
CA TYR A 22 11.56 -21.34 16.42
C TYR A 22 10.50 -20.84 17.41
N PRO A 23 9.21 -20.82 17.01
CA PRO A 23 8.12 -20.45 17.90
C PRO A 23 7.96 -21.46 19.03
N LEU A 24 7.45 -20.99 20.18
CA LEU A 24 7.14 -21.84 21.33
C LEU A 24 6.20 -22.99 20.96
N SER A 25 6.37 -24.11 21.68
CA SER A 25 5.43 -25.24 21.65
C SER A 25 4.00 -24.79 21.92
N LYS A 26 3.00 -25.45 21.33
CA LYS A 26 1.58 -25.18 21.61
C LYS A 26 1.17 -25.44 23.07
N TYR A 27 2.00 -26.13 23.84
CA TYR A 27 1.76 -26.44 25.25
C TYR A 27 2.55 -25.57 26.24
N SER A 28 3.35 -24.62 25.74
CA SER A 28 4.12 -23.72 26.59
C SER A 28 3.19 -22.83 27.42
N SER A 29 3.44 -22.72 28.73
CA SER A 29 2.69 -21.87 29.65
C SER A 29 2.76 -20.39 29.28
N ILE A 30 3.88 -19.97 28.71
CA ILE A 30 4.16 -18.60 28.26
C ILE A 30 3.14 -18.14 27.21
N LYS A 31 2.55 -19.06 26.43
CA LYS A 31 1.50 -18.71 25.46
C LYS A 31 0.25 -18.14 26.11
N SER A 32 0.01 -18.41 27.40
CA SER A 32 -1.11 -17.83 28.15
C SER A 32 -0.98 -16.31 28.37
N TYR A 33 0.21 -15.75 28.13
CA TYR A 33 0.51 -14.32 28.24
C TYR A 33 0.28 -13.53 26.95
N ARG A 34 -0.01 -14.22 25.84
CA ARG A 34 -0.07 -13.61 24.50
C ARG A 34 -1.02 -12.43 24.39
N HIS A 35 -2.07 -12.32 25.19
CA HIS A 35 -3.03 -11.21 25.12
C HIS A 35 -3.21 -10.52 26.47
N LYS A 36 -2.15 -10.50 27.29
CA LYS A 36 -2.19 -9.96 28.65
C LYS A 36 -1.26 -8.74 28.79
N PRO A 37 -1.66 -7.75 29.62
CA PRO A 37 -0.79 -6.64 29.98
C PRO A 37 0.53 -7.13 30.58
N PHE A 38 1.63 -6.47 30.22
CA PHE A 38 2.99 -6.82 30.65
C PHE A 38 3.10 -7.07 32.16
N VAL A 39 2.54 -6.15 32.94
CA VAL A 39 2.59 -6.14 34.41
C VAL A 39 1.90 -7.35 35.08
N GLU A 40 1.09 -8.11 34.34
CA GLU A 40 0.43 -9.32 34.85
C GLU A 40 1.31 -10.56 34.76
N TRP A 41 2.30 -10.60 33.85
CA TRP A 41 3.02 -11.82 33.53
C TRP A 41 4.54 -11.70 33.50
N CYS A 42 5.10 -10.49 33.35
CA CYS A 42 6.53 -10.24 33.17
C CYS A 42 7.42 -10.90 34.22
N THR A 43 6.84 -11.25 35.36
CA THR A 43 7.55 -11.62 36.57
C THR A 43 7.65 -13.12 36.77
N ASN A 44 6.72 -13.85 36.16
CA ASN A 44 6.80 -15.30 36.06
C ASN A 44 7.58 -15.71 34.80
N PHE A 45 7.78 -14.76 33.88
CA PHE A 45 8.36 -15.01 32.57
C PHE A 45 9.73 -15.69 32.63
N PHE A 46 10.65 -15.19 33.48
CA PHE A 46 12.02 -15.70 33.56
C PHE A 46 12.10 -17.12 34.12
N ASP A 47 11.21 -17.48 35.05
CA ASP A 47 11.13 -18.85 35.58
C ASP A 47 10.54 -19.82 34.55
N GLU A 48 9.52 -19.38 33.83
CA GLU A 48 8.87 -20.18 32.79
C GLU A 48 9.76 -20.38 31.57
N ILE A 49 10.43 -19.32 31.08
CA ILE A 49 11.36 -19.46 29.96
C ILE A 49 12.59 -20.27 30.35
N GLY A 50 13.04 -20.15 31.61
CA GLY A 50 14.07 -21.02 32.17
C GLY A 50 13.66 -22.49 32.14
N SER A 51 12.41 -22.78 32.48
CA SER A 51 11.84 -24.14 32.42
C SER A 51 11.67 -24.65 30.99
N GLU A 52 11.29 -23.78 30.05
CA GLU A 52 11.11 -24.12 28.63
C GLU A 52 12.44 -24.38 27.92
N VAL A 53 13.47 -23.56 28.19
CA VAL A 53 14.82 -23.73 27.62
C VAL A 53 15.57 -24.86 28.32
N ASN A 54 15.37 -25.01 29.63
CA ASN A 54 16.03 -25.99 30.50
C ASN A 54 17.57 -25.97 30.43
N ASP A 55 18.15 -24.81 30.13
CA ASP A 55 19.59 -24.54 30.05
C ASP A 55 19.82 -23.01 30.04
N LYS A 56 21.09 -22.59 30.12
CA LYS A 56 21.49 -21.19 29.98
C LYS A 56 21.15 -20.61 28.61
N TYR A 57 20.77 -19.34 28.59
CA TYR A 57 20.39 -18.64 27.37
C TYR A 57 20.82 -17.17 27.35
N ASP A 58 20.95 -16.64 26.13
CA ASP A 58 21.02 -15.22 25.84
C ASP A 58 19.62 -14.72 25.45
N MET A 59 19.21 -13.58 25.99
CA MET A 59 17.94 -12.93 25.66
C MET A 59 18.18 -11.69 24.80
N ASN A 60 17.35 -11.53 23.76
CA ASN A 60 17.13 -10.26 23.07
C ASN A 60 15.66 -9.84 23.29
N PHE A 61 15.45 -8.69 23.92
CA PHE A 61 14.12 -8.13 24.19
C PHE A 61 13.83 -6.96 23.24
N ILE A 62 12.64 -6.97 22.65
CA ILE A 62 12.10 -5.92 21.80
C ILE A 62 10.78 -5.45 22.43
N GLY A 63 10.75 -4.20 22.89
CA GLY A 63 9.63 -3.59 23.60
C GLY A 63 9.91 -2.11 23.88
N THR A 64 9.08 -1.45 24.69
CA THR A 64 9.30 -0.05 25.06
C THR A 64 10.35 0.07 26.16
N ASP A 65 10.79 1.30 26.42
CA ASP A 65 11.77 1.59 27.48
C ASP A 65 11.21 1.22 28.88
N PHE A 66 9.89 1.35 29.08
CA PHE A 66 9.21 0.99 30.34
C PHE A 66 9.32 -0.51 30.63
N GLU A 67 9.00 -1.37 29.66
CA GLU A 67 9.15 -2.81 29.86
C GLU A 67 10.62 -3.21 29.99
N ASN A 68 11.52 -2.55 29.23
CA ASN A 68 12.95 -2.82 29.29
C ASN A 68 13.54 -2.57 30.68
N GLU A 69 13.21 -1.45 31.34
CA GLU A 69 13.70 -1.15 32.70
C GLU A 69 13.39 -2.32 33.67
N ILE A 70 12.19 -2.88 33.56
CA ILE A 70 11.75 -4.01 34.39
C ILE A 70 12.46 -5.31 33.98
N PHE A 71 12.48 -5.62 32.68
CA PHE A 71 13.05 -6.86 32.18
C PHE A 71 14.57 -6.95 32.35
N GLU A 72 15.30 -5.86 32.17
CA GLU A 72 16.75 -5.80 32.40
C GLU A 72 17.08 -6.18 33.84
N LYS A 73 16.32 -5.63 34.80
CA LYS A 73 16.48 -5.95 36.21
C LYS A 73 16.15 -7.41 36.52
N LEU A 74 15.01 -7.92 36.04
CA LEU A 74 14.62 -9.31 36.24
C LEU A 74 15.58 -10.30 35.57
N ALA A 75 16.12 -9.95 34.40
CA ALA A 75 17.15 -10.73 33.72
C ALA A 75 18.44 -10.81 34.55
N SER A 76 18.86 -9.70 35.15
CA SER A 76 20.07 -9.63 35.99
C SER A 76 19.98 -10.49 37.25
N GLU A 77 18.76 -10.78 37.72
CA GLU A 77 18.48 -11.60 38.90
C GLU A 77 18.27 -13.09 38.56
N ASN A 78 18.12 -13.43 37.27
CA ASN A 78 17.89 -14.79 36.82
C ASN A 78 19.20 -15.54 36.53
N ASN A 79 19.39 -16.70 37.16
CA ASN A 79 20.63 -17.48 37.03
C ASN A 79 20.82 -18.18 35.66
N LEU A 80 19.77 -18.30 34.85
CA LEU A 80 19.80 -18.95 33.53
C LEU A 80 19.98 -17.95 32.38
N CYS A 81 19.55 -16.70 32.57
CA CYS A 81 19.80 -15.61 31.64
C CYS A 81 21.27 -15.14 31.77
N VAL A 82 22.09 -15.42 30.76
CA VAL A 82 23.53 -15.11 30.80
C VAL A 82 23.82 -13.71 30.28
N ASN A 83 23.22 -13.36 29.14
CA ASN A 83 23.31 -12.01 28.57
C ASN A 83 21.91 -11.51 28.22
N TYR A 84 21.66 -10.25 28.53
CA TYR A 84 20.45 -9.53 28.16
C TYR A 84 20.82 -8.43 27.16
N HIS A 85 20.10 -8.39 26.05
CA HIS A 85 20.21 -7.33 25.06
C HIS A 85 18.83 -6.72 24.86
N TYR A 86 18.82 -5.40 24.78
CA TYR A 86 17.65 -4.63 24.42
C TYR A 86 17.81 -4.10 23.00
N GLU A 87 16.82 -4.36 22.16
CA GLU A 87 16.73 -3.81 20.83
C GLU A 87 15.58 -2.80 20.79
N HIS A 88 15.96 -1.53 20.61
CA HIS A 88 14.99 -0.45 20.48
C HIS A 88 14.11 -0.66 19.26
N VAL A 89 12.83 -0.36 19.44
CA VAL A 89 11.84 -0.36 18.39
C VAL A 89 12.12 0.78 17.40
N GLU A 90 12.28 0.47 16.11
CA GLU A 90 12.62 1.46 15.07
C GLU A 90 11.51 2.52 14.89
N PHE A 91 10.25 2.14 15.12
CA PHE A 91 9.08 3.03 15.02
C PHE A 91 8.62 3.46 16.42
N LYS A 92 9.39 4.37 17.04
CA LYS A 92 9.06 4.97 18.33
C LYS A 92 8.16 6.19 18.12
N GLN A 93 6.85 5.98 18.16
CA GLN A 93 5.87 7.04 18.37
C GLN A 93 5.35 6.94 19.80
N ASP A 94 5.33 8.07 20.49
CA ASP A 94 4.88 8.16 21.87
C ASP A 94 3.37 7.87 21.98
N VAL A 95 2.93 7.36 23.13
CA VAL A 95 1.51 7.01 23.34
C VAL A 95 0.60 8.24 23.31
N TYR A 96 1.09 9.41 23.74
CA TYR A 96 0.36 10.67 23.65
C TYR A 96 0.16 11.06 22.19
N ASP A 97 1.23 11.05 21.37
CA ASP A 97 1.14 11.36 19.93
C ASP A 97 0.16 10.43 19.21
N ARG A 98 0.09 9.15 19.63
CA ARG A 98 -0.84 8.17 19.07
C ARG A 98 -2.30 8.48 19.44
N LEU A 99 -2.56 8.90 20.67
CA LEU A 99 -3.88 9.34 21.11
C LEU A 99 -4.29 10.65 20.44
N GLU A 100 -3.36 11.60 20.27
CA GLU A 100 -3.58 12.84 19.51
C GLU A 100 -3.92 12.53 18.06
N THR A 101 -3.17 11.63 17.41
CA THR A 101 -3.49 11.17 16.05
C THR A 101 -4.92 10.60 15.97
N LEU A 102 -5.34 9.81 16.97
CA LEU A 102 -6.69 9.24 17.00
C LEU A 102 -7.76 10.34 17.19
N GLU A 103 -7.46 11.35 18.00
CA GLU A 103 -8.32 12.53 18.20
C GLU A 103 -8.47 13.33 16.90
N GLU A 104 -7.36 13.60 16.21
CA GLU A 104 -7.31 14.31 14.93
C GLU A 104 -8.13 13.60 13.84
N ILE A 105 -8.08 12.26 13.81
CA ILE A 105 -8.84 11.43 12.87
C ILE A 105 -10.36 11.49 13.17
N GLY A 106 -10.74 11.72 14.43
CA GLY A 106 -12.12 12.02 14.81
C GLY A 106 -12.67 11.25 16.01
N ASP A 107 -11.83 10.60 16.82
CA ASP A 107 -12.26 9.88 18.04
C ASP A 107 -12.58 10.83 19.20
N ALA A 108 -13.50 11.77 19.00
CA ALA A 108 -13.67 12.91 19.89
C ALA A 108 -14.45 12.60 21.19
N ASN A 109 -15.15 11.45 21.35
CA ASN A 109 -15.97 11.16 22.55
C ASN A 109 -16.47 9.68 22.66
N PRO A 110 -16.74 9.17 23.89
CA PRO A 110 -16.46 9.81 25.18
C PRO A 110 -15.02 9.61 25.62
N VAL A 111 -14.46 10.59 26.30
CA VAL A 111 -13.14 10.54 26.94
C VAL A 111 -13.04 9.31 27.86
N SER A 112 -11.98 8.52 27.69
CA SER A 112 -11.68 7.37 28.57
C SER A 112 -11.15 7.86 29.92
N GLU A 113 -11.24 7.05 30.98
CA GLU A 113 -10.72 7.42 32.31
C GLU A 113 -9.73 6.38 32.84
N ILE A 114 -8.57 6.84 33.32
CA ILE A 114 -7.65 6.04 34.14
C ILE A 114 -7.71 6.56 35.57
N LYS A 115 -8.02 5.67 36.52
CA LYS A 115 -7.96 5.98 37.96
C LYS A 115 -6.64 5.47 38.53
N VAL A 116 -5.90 6.40 39.11
CA VAL A 116 -4.68 6.15 39.87
C VAL A 116 -5.02 6.28 41.35
N GLY A 117 -4.75 5.24 42.13
CA GLY A 117 -4.94 5.28 43.58
C GLY A 117 -3.59 5.38 44.27
N ILE A 118 -3.44 6.35 45.17
CA ILE A 118 -2.20 6.56 45.92
C ILE A 118 -2.48 6.34 47.41
N TRP A 119 -1.73 5.43 48.02
CA TRP A 119 -1.81 5.10 49.44
C TRP A 119 -0.42 5.10 50.08
N SER A 120 -0.36 5.31 51.40
CA SER A 120 0.85 5.21 52.22
C SER A 120 0.45 4.92 53.67
N GLU A 121 1.33 4.25 54.43
CA GLU A 121 1.19 4.15 55.90
C GLU A 121 1.34 5.51 56.59
N ASP A 122 2.00 6.46 55.92
CA ASP A 122 2.11 7.86 56.30
C ASP A 122 1.22 8.73 55.39
N PRO A 123 0.03 9.15 55.86
CA PRO A 123 -0.90 9.94 55.05
C PRO A 123 -0.36 11.33 54.67
N GLU A 124 0.52 11.92 55.48
CA GLU A 124 1.12 13.24 55.20
C GLU A 124 2.01 13.15 53.94
N LEU A 125 2.68 12.02 53.74
CA LEU A 125 3.45 11.75 52.53
C LEU A 125 2.59 11.80 51.25
N VAL A 126 1.36 11.30 51.33
CA VAL A 126 0.44 11.35 50.19
C VAL A 126 -0.01 12.78 49.95
N ASP A 127 -0.32 13.54 51.01
CA ASP A 127 -0.71 14.95 50.87
C ASP A 127 0.39 15.79 50.24
N ASP A 128 1.63 15.66 50.71
CA ASP A 128 2.80 16.33 50.15
C ASP A 128 2.98 15.95 48.67
N PHE A 129 2.83 14.67 48.34
CA PHE A 129 2.96 14.18 46.98
C PHE A 129 1.87 14.75 46.05
N LEU A 130 0.61 14.81 46.51
CA LEU A 130 -0.48 15.43 45.76
C LEU A 130 -0.22 16.93 45.55
N GLN A 131 0.37 17.63 46.52
CA GLN A 131 0.79 19.02 46.33
C GLN A 131 1.87 19.16 45.24
N LEU A 132 2.82 18.21 45.14
CA LEU A 132 3.80 18.21 44.05
C LEU A 132 3.13 18.04 42.68
N LEU A 133 2.12 17.17 42.57
CA LEU A 133 1.35 17.03 41.33
C LEU A 133 0.59 18.32 40.95
N ILE A 134 0.02 19.02 41.94
CA ILE A 134 -0.62 20.33 41.70
C ILE A 134 0.41 21.37 41.23
N GLN A 135 1.62 21.36 41.79
CA GLN A 135 2.69 22.29 41.41
C GLN A 135 3.19 22.10 39.97
N LYS A 136 3.05 20.89 39.40
CA LYS A 136 3.30 20.64 37.97
C LYS A 136 2.33 21.37 37.03
N GLN A 137 1.21 21.89 37.54
CA GLN A 137 0.13 22.54 36.77
C GLN A 137 -0.62 21.63 35.78
N GLU A 138 -0.28 20.33 35.73
CA GLU A 138 -0.95 19.33 34.89
C GLU A 138 -2.18 18.70 35.58
N TYR A 139 -2.26 18.83 36.91
CA TYR A 139 -3.32 18.26 37.74
C TYR A 139 -4.06 19.34 38.51
N THR A 140 -5.39 19.27 38.48
CA THR A 140 -6.28 20.20 39.17
C THR A 140 -7.10 19.49 40.25
N PRO A 141 -7.20 20.05 41.46
CA PRO A 141 -8.00 19.44 42.52
C PRO A 141 -9.49 19.59 42.22
N THR A 142 -10.24 18.47 42.31
CA THR A 142 -11.71 18.48 42.25
C THR A 142 -12.34 18.45 43.63
N ASP A 143 -11.65 17.82 44.59
CA ASP A 143 -11.96 17.80 46.02
C ASP A 143 -10.67 17.57 46.82
N GLU A 144 -10.76 17.45 48.15
CA GLU A 144 -9.61 17.31 49.05
C GLU A 144 -8.78 16.04 48.78
N ASN A 145 -9.37 15.01 48.16
CA ASN A 145 -8.74 13.70 47.97
C ASN A 145 -8.55 13.34 46.49
N THR A 146 -8.94 14.20 45.56
CA THR A 146 -9.01 13.86 44.14
C THR A 146 -8.42 14.97 43.28
N LEU A 147 -7.47 14.59 42.44
CA LEU A 147 -6.92 15.42 41.38
C LEU A 147 -7.34 14.87 40.01
N VAL A 148 -7.53 15.75 39.06
CA VAL A 148 -7.86 15.40 37.67
C VAL A 148 -6.91 16.12 36.72
N SER A 149 -6.41 15.37 35.74
CA SER A 149 -5.74 15.92 34.56
C SER A 149 -6.53 15.61 33.30
N THR A 150 -6.65 16.61 32.43
CA THR A 150 -7.23 16.52 31.09
C THR A 150 -6.22 16.89 30.01
N GLU A 151 -4.94 16.98 30.35
CA GLU A 151 -3.86 17.31 29.41
C GLU A 151 -3.51 16.12 28.49
N TYR A 152 -4.08 14.94 28.77
CA TYR A 152 -3.88 13.72 28.01
C TYR A 152 -4.93 13.62 26.90
N PRO A 153 -4.54 13.52 25.60
CA PRO A 153 -5.50 13.40 24.50
C PRO A 153 -6.43 12.20 24.72
N LEU A 154 -7.74 12.42 24.57
CA LEU A 154 -8.80 11.40 24.71
C LEU A 154 -8.92 10.68 26.06
N VAL A 155 -8.09 11.02 27.04
CA VAL A 155 -8.01 10.32 28.33
C VAL A 155 -8.02 11.31 29.48
N LYS A 156 -8.91 11.09 30.45
CA LYS A 156 -8.90 11.79 31.73
C LYS A 156 -8.14 10.94 32.75
N ILE A 157 -7.15 11.54 33.41
CA ILE A 157 -6.45 10.89 34.53
C ILE A 157 -7.05 11.40 35.83
N THR A 158 -7.55 10.49 36.66
CA THR A 158 -8.07 10.79 38.00
C THR A 158 -7.12 10.18 39.03
N VAL A 159 -6.42 11.03 39.79
CA VAL A 159 -5.54 10.61 40.89
C VAL A 159 -6.31 10.76 42.20
N LYS A 160 -6.43 9.67 42.96
CA LYS A 160 -7.21 9.64 44.20
C LYS A 160 -6.33 9.24 45.38
N LYS A 161 -6.37 10.04 46.45
CA LYS A 161 -5.89 9.68 47.78
C LYS A 161 -6.73 8.51 48.31
N ILE A 162 -6.07 7.43 48.66
CA ILE A 162 -6.68 6.24 49.22
C ILE A 162 -6.36 6.21 50.72
N GLU A 163 -7.38 5.97 51.54
CA GLU A 163 -7.23 5.89 53.00
C GLU A 163 -6.80 4.48 53.45
N PHE A 164 -7.41 3.45 52.84
CA PHE A 164 -7.18 2.05 53.18
C PHE A 164 -6.53 1.30 52.01
N ALA A 165 -5.45 0.56 52.26
CA ALA A 165 -4.71 -0.14 51.22
C ALA A 165 -5.59 -1.09 50.39
N GLU A 166 -6.64 -1.66 50.98
CA GLU A 166 -7.58 -2.56 50.32
C GLU A 166 -8.34 -1.87 49.17
N ASP A 167 -8.56 -0.56 49.25
CA ASP A 167 -9.24 0.20 48.20
C ASP A 167 -8.37 0.40 46.95
N LEU A 168 -7.06 0.12 47.03
CA LEU A 168 -6.19 0.01 45.85
C LEU A 168 -6.66 -1.08 44.87
N LEU A 169 -7.48 -2.02 45.30
CA LEU A 169 -8.10 -3.03 44.42
C LEU A 169 -9.15 -2.46 43.45
N SER A 170 -9.62 -1.23 43.67
CA SER A 170 -10.69 -0.60 42.90
C SER A 170 -10.24 0.33 41.77
N VAL A 171 -8.97 0.74 41.78
CA VAL A 171 -8.37 1.66 40.78
C VAL A 171 -7.71 0.90 39.64
N GLN A 172 -7.31 1.52 38.54
CA GLN A 172 -6.54 0.84 37.49
C GLN A 172 -5.06 0.74 37.83
N ILE A 173 -4.48 1.83 38.35
CA ILE A 173 -3.05 1.93 38.69
C ILE A 173 -2.93 2.13 40.21
N PRO A 174 -2.67 1.06 40.98
CA PRO A 174 -2.44 1.16 42.41
C PRO A 174 -0.98 1.51 42.72
N ILE A 175 -0.79 2.60 43.46
CA ILE A 175 0.51 3.13 43.86
C ILE A 175 0.58 3.19 45.38
N THR A 176 1.71 2.77 45.93
CA THR A 176 2.05 2.91 47.34
C THR A 176 3.30 3.76 47.49
N LEU A 177 3.26 4.76 48.36
CA LEU A 177 4.41 5.62 48.67
C LEU A 177 5.04 5.22 50.01
N THR A 178 6.35 5.42 50.13
CA THR A 178 7.06 5.29 51.40
C THR A 178 8.30 6.18 51.41
N GLN A 179 8.77 6.55 52.61
CA GLN A 179 10.04 7.22 52.82
C GLN A 179 11.12 6.17 53.12
N GLY A 180 12.16 6.10 52.29
CA GLY A 180 13.21 5.10 52.45
C GLY A 180 12.74 3.67 52.16
N GLU A 181 13.56 2.68 52.52
CA GLU A 181 13.28 1.26 52.22
C GLU A 181 12.06 0.76 53.03
N PRO A 182 11.07 0.13 52.38
CA PRO A 182 9.86 -0.34 53.04
C PRO A 182 10.16 -1.51 53.99
N GLY A 183 9.52 -1.49 55.17
CA GLY A 183 9.59 -2.60 56.12
C GLY A 183 8.91 -3.88 55.60
N GLU A 184 9.23 -5.02 56.22
CA GLU A 184 8.63 -6.32 55.84
C GLU A 184 7.11 -6.35 56.05
N ASP A 185 6.60 -5.69 57.10
CA ASP A 185 5.17 -5.65 57.40
C ASP A 185 4.36 -4.99 56.27
N LEU A 186 4.81 -3.82 55.79
CA LEU A 186 4.22 -3.12 54.64
C LEU A 186 4.25 -3.99 53.39
N ILE A 187 5.39 -4.62 53.11
CA ILE A 187 5.55 -5.53 51.96
C ILE A 187 4.54 -6.68 52.07
N ASN A 188 4.42 -7.32 53.24
CA ASN A 188 3.51 -8.44 53.46
C ASN A 188 2.04 -8.01 53.34
N HIS A 189 1.69 -6.82 53.83
CA HIS A 189 0.34 -6.25 53.70
C HIS A 189 -0.01 -6.02 52.23
N ILE A 190 0.82 -5.31 51.47
CA ILE A 190 0.57 -5.08 50.03
C ILE A 190 0.58 -6.40 49.24
N GLN A 191 1.43 -7.36 49.60
CA GLN A 191 1.43 -8.68 48.97
C GLN A 191 0.09 -9.41 49.17
N SER A 192 -0.52 -9.29 50.35
CA SER A 192 -1.80 -9.93 50.67
C SER A 192 -2.97 -9.46 49.80
N LEU A 193 -2.85 -8.28 49.17
CA LEU A 193 -3.84 -7.75 48.22
C LEU A 193 -3.94 -8.61 46.94
N ASN A 194 -2.91 -9.43 46.65
CA ASN A 194 -2.85 -10.31 45.49
C ASN A 194 -3.11 -9.58 44.15
N ARG A 195 -2.58 -8.36 44.03
CA ARG A 195 -2.69 -7.49 42.86
C ARG A 195 -1.36 -6.80 42.58
N SER A 196 -1.02 -6.59 41.32
CA SER A 196 0.17 -5.80 40.95
C SER A 196 0.08 -4.37 41.52
N VAL A 197 1.07 -3.97 42.34
CA VAL A 197 1.16 -2.63 42.96
C VAL A 197 2.52 -2.01 42.66
N PHE A 198 2.53 -0.71 42.34
CA PHE A 198 3.74 0.07 42.16
C PHE A 198 4.12 0.73 43.48
N LEU A 199 5.23 0.29 44.09
CA LEU A 199 5.74 0.88 45.32
C LEU A 199 6.85 1.86 44.97
N ILE A 200 6.63 3.13 45.26
CA ILE A 200 7.59 4.22 45.08
C ILE A 200 8.16 4.60 46.45
N SER A 201 9.44 4.32 46.62
CA SER A 201 10.22 4.70 47.80
C SER A 201 11.03 5.94 47.49
N LEU A 202 10.79 7.01 48.24
CA LEU A 202 11.55 8.25 48.11
C LEU A 202 12.97 8.06 48.68
N GLY A 203 13.97 8.40 47.88
CA GLY A 203 15.39 8.19 48.20
C GLY A 203 16.33 9.06 47.37
N ASN A 204 17.55 8.55 47.13
CA ASN A 204 18.63 9.31 46.50
C ASN A 204 18.92 8.92 45.04
N GLN A 205 18.19 7.94 44.52
CA GLN A 205 18.37 7.37 43.18
C GLN A 205 17.00 7.16 42.55
N SER A 206 16.95 7.19 41.22
CA SER A 206 15.76 6.86 40.44
C SER A 206 16.03 5.63 39.61
N VAL A 207 15.64 4.47 40.16
CA VAL A 207 15.92 3.16 39.61
C VAL A 207 14.81 2.18 39.97
N PHE A 208 14.46 1.30 39.03
CA PHE A 208 13.73 0.08 39.36
C PHE A 208 14.63 -0.86 40.19
N LYS A 209 14.22 -1.12 41.43
CA LYS A 209 14.96 -1.95 42.38
C LYS A 209 14.69 -3.44 42.20
N GLY A 210 13.63 -3.80 41.49
CA GLY A 210 13.23 -5.18 41.24
C GLY A 210 11.79 -5.45 41.69
N LYS A 211 11.46 -6.73 41.80
CA LYS A 211 10.12 -7.17 42.19
C LYS A 211 10.13 -8.04 43.45
N LYS A 212 9.13 -7.86 44.31
CA LYS A 212 8.76 -8.84 45.34
C LYS A 212 7.33 -9.32 45.15
N VAL A 213 7.16 -10.56 44.68
CA VAL A 213 5.86 -11.23 44.43
C VAL A 213 4.98 -10.47 43.41
N ASN A 214 4.17 -9.51 43.84
CA ASN A 214 3.25 -8.66 43.06
C ASN A 214 3.61 -7.16 43.15
N ILE A 215 4.73 -6.81 43.80
CA ILE A 215 5.13 -5.42 44.02
C ILE A 215 6.26 -5.03 43.08
N PHE A 216 6.04 -4.01 42.25
CA PHE A 216 7.07 -3.36 41.44
C PHE A 216 7.72 -2.27 42.27
N TYR A 217 8.97 -2.49 42.69
CA TYR A 217 9.65 -1.63 43.64
C TYR A 217 10.55 -0.62 42.93
N TYR A 218 10.24 0.67 43.09
CA TYR A 218 11.02 1.78 42.58
C TYR A 218 11.61 2.56 43.75
N GLN A 219 12.90 2.88 43.66
CA GLN A 219 13.48 3.97 44.43
C GLN A 219 13.51 5.18 43.52
N VAL A 220 13.03 6.34 43.99
CA VAL A 220 12.94 7.56 43.19
C VAL A 220 13.42 8.75 44.00
N LYS A 221 14.13 9.68 43.37
CA LYS A 221 14.43 10.97 44.00
C LYS A 221 13.14 11.75 44.21
N GLY A 222 13.05 12.50 45.31
CA GLY A 222 11.83 13.24 45.66
C GLY A 222 11.32 14.14 44.53
N GLU A 223 12.24 14.83 43.84
CA GLU A 223 11.93 15.72 42.72
C GLU A 223 11.50 15.01 41.43
N GLU A 224 11.83 13.72 41.26
CA GLU A 224 11.50 12.90 40.08
C GLU A 224 10.27 11.98 40.34
N ALA A 225 9.68 12.05 41.54
CA ALA A 225 8.61 11.14 41.96
C ALA A 225 7.32 11.31 41.16
N THR A 226 7.01 12.54 40.73
CA THR A 226 5.85 12.84 39.88
C THR A 226 6.08 12.35 38.44
N ASP A 227 7.29 12.56 37.88
CA ASP A 227 7.67 12.01 36.57
C ASP A 227 7.54 10.49 36.53
N ARG A 228 7.88 9.80 37.64
CA ARG A 228 7.70 8.34 37.73
C ARG A 228 6.24 7.91 37.61
N ILE A 229 5.29 8.71 38.12
CA ILE A 229 3.87 8.40 37.94
C ILE A 229 3.47 8.55 36.48
N ASP A 230 3.94 9.60 35.81
CA ASP A 230 3.66 9.82 34.38
C ASP A 230 4.22 8.68 33.52
N GLU A 231 5.42 8.19 33.85
CA GLU A 231 6.02 7.00 33.23
C GLU A 231 5.18 5.74 33.46
N ILE A 232 4.68 5.51 34.68
CA ILE A 232 3.80 4.36 34.99
C ILE A 232 2.47 4.47 34.24
N ILE A 233 1.87 5.67 34.20
CA ILE A 233 0.64 5.92 33.45
C ILE A 233 0.87 5.64 31.96
N SER A 234 1.97 6.14 31.40
CA SER A 234 2.30 6.02 29.99
C SER A 234 2.73 4.61 29.58
N GLY A 235 3.38 3.87 30.48
CA GLY A 235 3.85 2.51 30.22
C GLY A 235 2.83 1.41 30.53
N ALA A 236 2.03 1.57 31.60
CA ALA A 236 1.11 0.52 32.07
C ALA A 236 -0.38 0.87 31.86
N GLY A 237 -0.73 2.15 31.74
CA GLY A 237 -2.12 2.62 31.67
C GLY A 237 -2.59 2.95 30.26
N LEU A 238 -1.99 3.99 29.66
CA LEU A 238 -2.39 4.54 28.37
C LEU A 238 -2.35 3.53 27.21
N PRO A 239 -1.39 2.59 27.11
CA PRO A 239 -1.36 1.64 26.00
C PRO A 239 -2.62 0.76 25.92
N LEU A 240 -3.17 0.37 27.08
CA LEU A 240 -4.40 -0.43 27.16
C LEU A 240 -5.62 0.39 26.74
N ILE A 241 -5.67 1.67 27.12
CA ILE A 241 -6.75 2.59 26.72
C ILE A 241 -6.69 2.82 25.21
N LEU A 242 -5.50 3.11 24.66
CA LEU A 242 -5.31 3.31 23.23
C LEU A 242 -5.80 2.10 22.44
N SER A 243 -5.40 0.89 22.86
CA SER A 243 -5.81 -0.39 22.24
C SER A 243 -7.33 -0.55 22.15
N ASP A 244 -8.02 -0.34 23.28
CA ASP A 244 -9.47 -0.50 23.36
C ASP A 244 -10.22 0.56 22.55
N ARG A 245 -9.71 1.80 22.54
CA ARG A 245 -10.27 2.90 21.75
C ARG A 245 -10.10 2.64 20.26
N ASP A 246 -8.89 2.38 19.81
CA ASP A 246 -8.57 2.11 18.40
C ASP A 246 -9.42 0.96 17.85
N TYR A 247 -9.51 -0.16 18.59
CA TYR A 247 -10.35 -1.29 18.19
C TYR A 247 -11.83 -0.91 18.03
N LYS A 248 -12.38 -0.13 18.98
CA LYS A 248 -13.79 0.31 18.91
C LYS A 248 -14.01 1.30 17.77
N PHE A 249 -13.11 2.26 17.61
CA PHE A 249 -13.17 3.31 16.61
C PHE A 249 -13.08 2.72 15.19
N GLN A 250 -12.07 1.90 14.92
CA GLN A 250 -11.90 1.21 13.64
C GLN A 250 -13.12 0.34 13.31
N LYS A 251 -13.66 -0.39 14.27
CA LYS A 251 -14.87 -1.20 14.08
C LYS A 251 -16.09 -0.35 13.69
N GLN A 252 -16.22 0.87 14.24
CA GLN A 252 -17.31 1.79 13.91
C GLN A 252 -17.17 2.38 12.51
N VAL A 253 -15.93 2.66 12.08
CA VAL A 253 -15.62 3.11 10.71
C VAL A 253 -15.92 1.98 9.71
N ASP A 254 -15.37 0.79 9.95
CA ASP A 254 -15.49 -0.35 9.03
C ASP A 254 -16.93 -0.83 8.83
N ASN A 255 -17.77 -0.73 9.87
CA ASN A 255 -19.18 -1.11 9.79
C ASN A 255 -20.13 0.03 9.37
N GLY A 256 -19.59 1.23 9.10
CA GLY A 256 -20.35 2.40 8.66
C GLY A 256 -21.22 3.06 9.72
N THR A 257 -21.02 2.76 11.02
CA THR A 257 -21.71 3.47 12.11
C THR A 257 -21.10 4.83 12.42
N LEU A 258 -19.83 5.02 12.05
CA LEU A 258 -19.13 6.31 12.09
C LEU A 258 -18.70 6.67 10.66
N ASP A 259 -19.42 7.62 10.04
CA ASP A 259 -19.16 8.07 8.67
C ASP A 259 -18.12 9.19 8.66
N LEU A 260 -16.85 8.81 8.48
CA LEU A 260 -15.73 9.72 8.32
C LEU A 260 -15.24 9.69 6.88
N ASN A 261 -15.06 10.86 6.28
CA ASN A 261 -14.38 11.01 4.99
C ASN A 261 -12.85 10.87 5.15
N LEU A 262 -12.41 9.72 5.66
CA LEU A 262 -10.99 9.43 5.88
C LEU A 262 -10.23 9.40 4.56
N THR A 263 -9.14 10.16 4.48
CA THR A 263 -8.19 10.05 3.38
C THR A 263 -7.45 8.71 3.45
N GLU A 264 -6.80 8.31 2.36
CA GLU A 264 -5.94 7.10 2.41
C GLU A 264 -4.77 7.27 3.39
N GLU A 265 -4.31 8.50 3.64
CA GLU A 265 -3.30 8.81 4.65
C GLU A 265 -3.85 8.58 6.07
N ASP A 266 -5.09 9.04 6.35
CA ASP A 266 -5.72 8.84 7.66
C ASP A 266 -5.97 7.37 7.95
N LYS A 267 -6.36 6.59 6.94
CA LYS A 267 -6.50 5.14 7.06
C LYS A 267 -5.16 4.48 7.37
N GLU A 268 -4.08 4.89 6.70
CA GLU A 268 -2.73 4.39 7.00
C GLU A 268 -2.31 4.74 8.43
N LYS A 269 -2.52 5.98 8.88
CA LYS A 269 -2.27 6.37 10.28
C LYS A 269 -3.07 5.51 11.26
N LEU A 270 -4.37 5.34 11.04
CA LEU A 270 -5.24 4.52 11.88
C LEU A 270 -4.73 3.09 12.02
N TYR A 271 -4.32 2.46 10.91
CA TYR A 271 -3.74 1.10 10.96
C TYR A 271 -2.44 1.00 11.75
N GLN A 272 -1.75 2.11 12.02
CA GLN A 272 -0.44 2.12 12.67
C GLN A 272 -0.48 2.55 14.12
N ILE A 273 -1.61 3.09 14.59
CA ILE A 273 -1.75 3.66 15.94
C ILE A 273 -1.41 2.65 17.03
N CYS A 274 -1.70 1.36 16.84
CA CYS A 274 -1.33 0.31 17.81
C CYS A 274 -0.13 -0.54 17.37
N GLU A 275 0.54 -0.19 16.27
CA GLU A 275 1.71 -0.90 15.78
C GLU A 275 3.01 -0.35 16.37
N VAL A 276 3.88 -1.26 16.81
CA VAL A 276 5.24 -0.93 17.25
C VAL A 276 6.26 -1.12 16.14
N GLU A 277 5.96 -1.87 15.08
CA GLU A 277 6.89 -2.07 13.96
C GLU A 277 6.36 -1.50 12.65
N PRO A 278 7.27 -1.15 11.71
CA PRO A 278 6.85 -0.81 10.36
C PRO A 278 6.17 -1.99 9.66
N ILE A 279 5.10 -1.71 8.94
CA ILE A 279 4.40 -2.68 8.09
C ILE A 279 5.09 -2.74 6.73
N TYR A 280 5.38 -3.95 6.26
CA TYR A 280 5.94 -4.18 4.92
C TYR A 280 4.91 -4.85 4.02
N LYS A 281 4.43 -4.11 3.02
CA LYS A 281 3.60 -4.63 1.92
C LYS A 281 4.50 -4.99 0.75
N VAL A 282 4.73 -6.28 0.53
CA VAL A 282 5.62 -6.79 -0.52
C VAL A 282 4.81 -7.44 -1.64
N LYS A 283 5.11 -7.11 -2.89
CA LYS A 283 4.60 -7.80 -4.08
C LYS A 283 5.70 -8.63 -4.73
N VAL A 284 5.49 -9.95 -4.76
CA VAL A 284 6.33 -10.95 -5.41
C VAL A 284 5.44 -11.95 -6.15
N PRO A 285 5.75 -12.35 -7.39
CA PRO A 285 4.95 -13.34 -8.08
C PRO A 285 5.06 -14.73 -7.41
N SER A 286 3.98 -15.51 -7.44
CA SER A 286 3.98 -16.89 -6.95
C SER A 286 4.61 -17.87 -7.95
N LYS A 287 4.69 -17.47 -9.22
CA LYS A 287 5.30 -18.21 -10.33
C LYS A 287 6.32 -17.32 -11.04
N ALA A 288 7.49 -17.87 -11.35
CA ALA A 288 8.52 -17.19 -12.12
C ALA A 288 9.12 -18.16 -13.14
N TYR A 289 9.88 -17.63 -14.10
CA TYR A 289 10.49 -18.44 -15.15
C TYR A 289 12.00 -18.22 -15.22
N VAL A 290 12.74 -19.28 -15.56
CA VAL A 290 14.20 -19.21 -15.71
C VAL A 290 14.61 -18.08 -16.67
N ASP A 291 15.62 -17.33 -16.26
CA ASP A 291 16.19 -16.14 -16.92
C ASP A 291 15.25 -14.93 -17.10
N ARG A 292 14.01 -14.99 -16.58
CA ARG A 292 13.11 -13.83 -16.55
C ARG A 292 13.24 -13.03 -15.27
N THR A 293 13.82 -11.84 -15.40
CA THR A 293 14.01 -10.93 -14.27
C THR A 293 12.70 -10.24 -13.89
N PHE A 294 12.39 -10.21 -12.61
CA PHE A 294 11.33 -9.37 -12.06
C PHE A 294 11.89 -8.46 -10.96
N THR A 295 11.19 -7.36 -10.67
CA THR A 295 11.54 -6.46 -9.57
C THR A 295 10.56 -6.66 -8.42
N ILE A 296 11.09 -6.85 -7.22
CA ILE A 296 10.30 -6.92 -6.00
C ILE A 296 9.88 -5.51 -5.61
N ASN A 297 8.57 -5.31 -5.41
CA ASN A 297 8.06 -4.04 -4.91
C ASN A 297 7.81 -4.14 -3.41
N VAL A 298 8.52 -3.31 -2.64
CA VAL A 298 8.36 -3.22 -1.18
C VAL A 298 7.82 -1.83 -0.83
N LYS A 299 6.62 -1.77 -0.26
CA LYS A 299 6.09 -0.56 0.40
C LYS A 299 6.22 -0.73 1.91
N ARG A 300 6.94 0.17 2.56
CA ARG A 300 7.01 0.27 4.02
C ARG A 300 6.06 1.34 4.52
N ILE A 301 5.40 1.09 5.64
CA ILE A 301 4.53 2.04 6.33
C ILE A 301 5.04 2.14 7.79
N PRO A 302 5.49 3.31 8.28
CA PRO A 302 5.50 4.59 7.56
C PRO A 302 6.58 4.59 6.46
N SER A 303 6.42 5.44 5.46
CA SER A 303 7.42 5.56 4.39
C SER A 303 8.74 6.09 4.96
N ASN A 304 9.85 5.42 4.66
CA ASN A 304 11.20 5.86 5.04
C ASN A 304 12.18 5.55 3.90
N SER A 305 12.87 6.58 3.41
CA SER A 305 13.81 6.50 2.29
C SER A 305 15.18 5.91 2.67
N GLY A 306 15.48 5.76 3.96
CA GLY A 306 16.77 5.23 4.46
C GLY A 306 16.84 3.72 4.63
N VAL A 307 15.81 2.96 4.24
CA VAL A 307 15.72 1.52 4.51
C VAL A 307 16.47 0.72 3.44
N PHE A 308 17.38 -0.14 3.90
CA PHE A 308 18.08 -1.09 3.04
C PHE A 308 17.37 -2.44 3.04
N TYR A 309 17.16 -2.99 1.84
CA TYR A 309 16.59 -4.33 1.66
C TYR A 309 17.63 -5.33 1.16
N ALA A 310 17.74 -6.44 1.87
CA ALA A 310 18.48 -7.61 1.42
C ALA A 310 17.50 -8.72 1.04
N VAL A 311 17.69 -9.33 -0.13
CA VAL A 311 16.90 -10.47 -0.59
C VAL A 311 17.76 -11.72 -0.53
N LYS A 312 17.19 -12.82 -0.02
CA LYS A 312 17.85 -14.13 0.04
C LYS A 312 16.95 -15.19 -0.56
N SER A 313 17.60 -16.16 -1.21
CA SER A 313 16.98 -17.35 -1.78
C SER A 313 17.43 -18.55 -0.95
N LYS A 314 16.48 -19.38 -0.51
CA LYS A 314 16.75 -20.53 0.36
C LYS A 314 17.57 -21.61 -0.36
N ASN A 315 17.25 -21.87 -1.62
CA ASN A 315 17.84 -22.93 -2.44
C ASN A 315 18.82 -22.40 -3.50
N SER A 316 19.21 -21.11 -3.42
CA SER A 316 20.10 -20.44 -4.37
C SER A 316 19.64 -20.55 -5.83
N ARG A 317 18.32 -20.52 -6.08
CA ARG A 317 17.75 -20.58 -7.44
C ARG A 317 17.57 -19.22 -8.10
N PHE A 318 18.01 -18.14 -7.46
CA PHE A 318 17.93 -16.80 -8.01
C PHE A 318 19.29 -16.12 -8.00
N ARG A 319 19.58 -15.37 -9.07
CA ARG A 319 20.54 -14.27 -9.06
C ARG A 319 19.82 -13.04 -8.52
N ILE A 320 20.44 -12.37 -7.54
CA ILE A 320 19.82 -11.27 -6.78
C ILE A 320 20.72 -10.05 -6.89
N GLU A 321 20.17 -8.96 -7.41
CA GLU A 321 20.83 -7.66 -7.57
C GLU A 321 19.94 -6.57 -6.93
N GLY A 322 20.06 -6.44 -5.60
CA GLY A 322 19.14 -5.62 -4.81
C GLY A 322 17.73 -6.21 -4.83
N LEU A 323 16.75 -5.43 -5.30
CA LEU A 323 15.36 -5.87 -5.47
C LEU A 323 15.07 -6.44 -6.87
N LYS A 324 16.04 -6.44 -7.79
CA LYS A 324 15.93 -7.13 -9.09
C LYS A 324 16.37 -8.56 -8.92
N VAL A 325 15.52 -9.49 -9.33
CA VAL A 325 15.71 -10.92 -9.09
C VAL A 325 15.49 -11.70 -10.37
N THR A 326 16.45 -12.54 -10.72
CA THR A 326 16.44 -13.39 -11.93
C THR A 326 16.50 -14.86 -11.51
N PRO A 327 15.48 -15.68 -11.78
CA PRO A 327 15.55 -17.11 -11.54
C PRO A 327 16.60 -17.74 -12.45
N ILE A 328 17.45 -18.61 -11.92
CA ILE A 328 18.55 -19.26 -12.66
C ILE A 328 18.36 -20.78 -12.79
N LYS A 329 17.35 -21.36 -12.13
CA LYS A 329 17.08 -22.81 -12.18
C LYS A 329 15.65 -23.14 -11.79
N SER A 330 14.99 -24.02 -12.53
CA SER A 330 13.63 -24.50 -12.27
C SER A 330 13.48 -25.33 -10.98
N GLY A 331 12.29 -25.28 -10.38
CA GLY A 331 11.89 -25.88 -9.10
C GLY A 331 11.50 -24.85 -8.05
N ASP A 332 10.99 -25.31 -6.92
CA ASP A 332 10.54 -24.42 -5.84
C ASP A 332 11.70 -23.78 -5.05
N ASP A 333 11.50 -22.54 -4.63
CA ASP A 333 12.39 -21.83 -3.73
C ASP A 333 11.65 -20.79 -2.88
N VAL A 334 12.16 -20.53 -1.69
CA VAL A 334 11.64 -19.49 -0.79
C VAL A 334 12.50 -18.25 -0.95
N LEU A 335 11.84 -17.15 -1.34
CA LEU A 335 12.45 -15.83 -1.41
C LEU A 335 12.08 -15.06 -0.14
N SER A 336 13.11 -14.64 0.60
CA SER A 336 13.00 -13.95 1.88
C SER A 336 13.61 -12.55 1.78
N ILE A 337 12.91 -11.55 2.30
CA ILE A 337 13.32 -10.15 2.26
C ILE A 337 13.59 -9.69 3.69
N TYR A 338 14.71 -9.02 3.90
CA TYR A 338 15.17 -8.49 5.18
C TYR A 338 15.30 -6.97 5.07
N ALA A 339 14.91 -6.25 6.11
CA ALA A 339 15.11 -4.80 6.21
C ALA A 339 16.24 -4.51 7.21
N ASN A 340 17.04 -3.47 6.95
CA ASN A 340 18.03 -2.89 7.87
C ASN A 340 19.01 -3.91 8.49
N ASN A 341 19.37 -4.96 7.75
CA ASN A 341 20.22 -6.07 8.22
C ASN A 341 19.62 -6.93 9.35
N SER A 342 18.30 -6.89 9.56
CA SER A 342 17.61 -7.75 10.52
C SER A 342 17.96 -9.23 10.31
N SER A 343 18.04 -9.99 11.41
CA SER A 343 18.18 -11.44 11.36
C SER A 343 16.88 -12.17 11.00
N VAL A 344 15.74 -11.46 11.05
CA VAL A 344 14.40 -12.00 10.75
C VAL A 344 13.89 -11.38 9.44
N PRO A 345 13.34 -12.17 8.50
CA PRO A 345 12.79 -11.61 7.28
C PRO A 345 11.48 -10.87 7.56
N VAL A 346 11.31 -9.70 6.94
CA VAL A 346 10.05 -8.95 6.95
C VAL A 346 9.00 -9.57 6.02
N PHE A 347 9.44 -10.44 5.11
CA PHE A 347 8.57 -11.17 4.19
C PHE A 347 9.24 -12.46 3.72
N SER A 348 8.47 -13.52 3.51
CA SER A 348 8.93 -14.75 2.86
C SER A 348 7.81 -15.40 2.08
N GLN A 349 8.08 -15.82 0.84
CA GLN A 349 7.12 -16.48 -0.03
C GLN A 349 7.79 -17.63 -0.81
N ASN A 350 7.07 -18.73 -1.00
CA ASN A 350 7.47 -19.80 -1.91
C ASN A 350 7.12 -19.40 -3.36
N ILE A 351 8.08 -19.60 -4.27
CA ILE A 351 7.96 -19.28 -5.69
C ILE A 351 8.20 -20.56 -6.48
N SER A 352 7.24 -20.94 -7.33
CA SER A 352 7.42 -21.99 -8.32
C SER A 352 8.20 -21.43 -9.50
N ILE A 353 9.41 -21.96 -9.75
CA ILE A 353 10.23 -21.56 -10.90
C ILE A 353 10.08 -22.62 -11.98
N GLU A 354 9.63 -22.22 -13.15
CA GLU A 354 9.46 -23.12 -14.29
C GLU A 354 10.44 -22.76 -15.42
N ASP A 355 10.80 -23.75 -16.22
CA ASP A 355 11.43 -23.48 -17.51
C ASP A 355 10.35 -22.95 -18.46
N GLY A 356 10.62 -21.82 -19.10
CA GLY A 356 9.71 -21.18 -20.05
C GLY A 356 10.39 -21.00 -21.39
N THR A 357 9.64 -21.19 -22.47
CA THR A 357 10.00 -20.67 -23.78
C THR A 357 9.41 -19.27 -23.90
N PHE A 358 10.10 -18.42 -24.65
CA PHE A 358 9.79 -17.01 -24.74
C PHE A 358 9.89 -16.52 -26.15
N ILE A 359 9.07 -15.51 -26.46
CA ILE A 359 9.14 -14.86 -27.76
C ILE A 359 10.56 -14.35 -27.99
N SER A 360 11.16 -14.87 -29.05
CA SER A 360 12.51 -14.56 -29.51
C SER A 360 12.48 -13.78 -30.82
N GLU A 361 11.43 -13.96 -31.61
CA GLU A 361 11.20 -13.27 -32.87
C GLU A 361 9.73 -12.88 -32.98
N MET A 362 9.47 -11.70 -33.56
CA MET A 362 8.14 -11.23 -33.91
C MET A 362 8.14 -10.60 -35.29
N SER A 363 7.06 -10.77 -36.04
CA SER A 363 6.90 -10.11 -37.33
C SER A 363 5.43 -9.94 -37.71
N PHE A 364 5.16 -8.86 -38.43
CA PHE A 364 3.92 -8.72 -39.18
C PHE A 364 4.08 -9.38 -40.55
N ASN A 365 3.00 -9.97 -41.06
CA ASN A 365 2.98 -10.55 -42.40
C ASN A 365 3.18 -9.51 -43.53
N VAL A 366 3.01 -8.23 -43.23
CA VAL A 366 3.21 -7.08 -44.15
C VAL A 366 3.99 -5.96 -43.45
N GLN A 367 4.66 -5.12 -44.23
CA GLN A 367 5.38 -3.93 -43.71
C GLN A 367 4.51 -2.67 -43.68
N GLN A 368 3.45 -2.64 -44.48
CA GLN A 368 2.50 -1.53 -44.56
C GLN A 368 1.08 -2.05 -44.80
N ILE A 369 0.10 -1.41 -44.18
CA ILE A 369 -1.32 -1.66 -44.41
C ILE A 369 -2.08 -0.35 -44.62
N THR A 370 -3.08 -0.37 -45.51
CA THR A 370 -4.00 0.76 -45.73
C THR A 370 -5.36 0.42 -45.14
N VAL A 371 -5.90 1.33 -44.32
CA VAL A 371 -7.19 1.17 -43.64
C VAL A 371 -8.09 2.35 -43.97
N PRO A 372 -9.32 2.14 -44.45
CA PRO A 372 -10.27 3.23 -44.62
C PRO A 372 -10.70 3.80 -43.26
N VAL A 373 -11.05 5.09 -43.22
CA VAL A 373 -11.54 5.73 -41.99
C VAL A 373 -12.86 5.07 -41.54
N ASN A 374 -12.97 4.76 -40.25
CA ASN A 374 -14.09 4.02 -39.64
C ASN A 374 -14.27 2.58 -40.11
N GLU A 375 -13.32 2.00 -40.84
CA GLU A 375 -13.29 0.58 -41.19
C GLU A 375 -12.23 -0.18 -40.39
N GLU A 376 -12.39 -1.50 -40.34
CA GLU A 376 -11.45 -2.42 -39.72
C GLU A 376 -10.62 -3.20 -40.76
N ARG A 377 -9.43 -3.63 -40.32
CA ARG A 377 -8.62 -4.66 -40.98
C ARG A 377 -8.11 -5.66 -39.95
N GLU A 378 -7.98 -6.91 -40.38
CA GLU A 378 -7.30 -7.93 -39.58
C GLU A 378 -5.80 -7.66 -39.55
N LEU A 379 -5.21 -7.83 -38.36
CA LEU A 379 -3.78 -7.80 -38.15
C LEU A 379 -3.28 -9.23 -37.93
N GLN A 380 -2.22 -9.60 -38.62
CA GLN A 380 -1.55 -10.89 -38.43
C GLN A 380 -0.14 -10.63 -37.90
N LEU A 381 -0.01 -10.70 -36.58
CA LEU A 381 1.26 -10.77 -35.88
C LEU A 381 1.63 -12.24 -35.67
N SER A 382 2.86 -12.61 -36.03
CA SER A 382 3.43 -13.93 -35.78
C SER A 382 4.64 -13.79 -34.86
N TYR A 383 4.85 -14.77 -33.98
CA TYR A 383 5.98 -14.84 -33.07
C TYR A 383 6.51 -16.26 -32.97
N GLU A 384 7.78 -16.41 -32.60
CA GLU A 384 8.40 -17.71 -32.36
C GLU A 384 9.15 -17.74 -31.02
N PRO A 385 9.04 -18.83 -30.25
CA PRO A 385 8.24 -20.03 -30.51
C PRO A 385 6.75 -19.85 -30.19
N GLN A 386 5.88 -20.66 -30.81
CA GLN A 386 4.42 -20.60 -30.61
C GLN A 386 3.95 -20.98 -29.19
N ASP A 387 4.78 -21.71 -28.43
CA ASP A 387 4.50 -22.09 -27.05
C ASP A 387 5.03 -21.08 -26.02
N ALA A 388 5.48 -19.91 -26.48
CA ALA A 388 6.03 -18.87 -25.63
C ALA A 388 5.02 -18.41 -24.56
N VAL A 389 5.48 -18.40 -23.30
CA VAL A 389 4.63 -18.11 -22.14
C VAL A 389 4.32 -16.62 -21.97
N ASP A 390 5.00 -15.73 -22.69
CA ASP A 390 4.81 -14.28 -22.71
C ASP A 390 3.96 -13.78 -23.90
N SER A 391 3.29 -14.69 -24.62
CA SER A 391 2.44 -14.36 -25.77
C SER A 391 1.20 -13.52 -25.44
N ASP A 392 0.74 -13.56 -24.19
CA ASP A 392 -0.37 -12.74 -23.69
C ASP A 392 0.11 -11.41 -23.05
N GLU A 393 1.42 -11.17 -22.99
CA GLU A 393 2.04 -10.00 -22.33
C GLU A 393 2.60 -8.96 -23.33
N LEU A 394 2.02 -8.88 -24.53
CA LEU A 394 2.45 -7.98 -25.59
C LEU A 394 2.06 -6.51 -25.30
N ASP A 395 3.02 -5.60 -25.43
CA ASP A 395 2.80 -4.15 -25.35
C ASP A 395 2.62 -3.56 -26.75
N TRP A 396 1.47 -2.92 -27.00
CA TRP A 396 1.09 -2.37 -28.30
C TRP A 396 1.08 -0.85 -28.24
N HIS A 397 1.86 -0.22 -29.11
CA HIS A 397 2.05 1.23 -29.12
C HIS A 397 1.88 1.82 -30.52
N PHE A 398 1.05 2.85 -30.65
CA PHE A 398 0.96 3.67 -31.85
C PHE A 398 1.78 4.96 -31.69
N SER A 399 2.59 5.29 -32.70
CA SER A 399 3.30 6.58 -32.74
C SER A 399 2.32 7.77 -32.75
N ASN A 400 1.12 7.59 -33.29
CA ASN A 400 0.00 8.52 -33.20
C ASN A 400 -1.34 7.76 -33.07
N PRO A 401 -1.93 7.66 -31.87
CA PRO A 401 -3.19 6.95 -31.64
C PRO A 401 -4.43 7.69 -32.16
N GLY A 402 -4.32 8.96 -32.57
CA GLY A 402 -5.44 9.68 -33.20
C GLY A 402 -5.72 9.24 -34.64
N ILE A 403 -4.78 8.54 -35.28
CA ILE A 403 -4.87 8.11 -36.68
C ILE A 403 -5.46 6.70 -36.79
N ALA A 404 -5.00 5.77 -35.95
CA ALA A 404 -5.47 4.39 -35.92
C ALA A 404 -5.41 3.83 -34.50
N GLU A 405 -6.23 2.81 -34.22
CA GLU A 405 -6.27 2.14 -32.92
C GLU A 405 -6.53 0.63 -33.06
N ILE A 406 -6.22 -0.14 -32.03
CA ILE A 406 -6.64 -1.54 -31.91
C ILE A 406 -7.82 -1.62 -30.95
N ARG A 407 -8.89 -2.25 -31.40
CA ARG A 407 -10.08 -2.54 -30.60
C ARG A 407 -10.47 -3.99 -30.85
N ASP A 408 -10.64 -4.77 -29.77
CA ASP A 408 -11.03 -6.19 -29.82
C ASP A 408 -10.17 -7.03 -30.79
N GLY A 409 -8.85 -6.78 -30.81
CA GLY A 409 -7.89 -7.49 -31.66
C GLY A 409 -7.89 -7.10 -33.14
N LYS A 410 -8.65 -6.07 -33.54
CA LYS A 410 -8.71 -5.57 -34.91
C LYS A 410 -8.18 -4.14 -35.02
N LEU A 411 -7.57 -3.82 -36.16
CA LEU A 411 -7.08 -2.47 -36.46
C LEU A 411 -8.18 -1.61 -37.07
N TYR A 412 -8.45 -0.45 -36.48
CA TYR A 412 -9.41 0.53 -37.00
C TYR A 412 -8.72 1.80 -37.48
N GLY A 413 -9.20 2.35 -38.60
CA GLY A 413 -8.85 3.69 -39.03
C GLY A 413 -9.69 4.74 -38.30
N VAL A 414 -9.06 5.72 -37.65
CA VAL A 414 -9.74 6.75 -36.84
C VAL A 414 -9.78 8.08 -37.58
N GLN A 415 -8.63 8.56 -38.06
CA GLN A 415 -8.51 9.79 -38.85
C GLN A 415 -7.54 9.61 -40.01
N PRO A 416 -7.74 10.32 -41.14
CA PRO A 416 -6.79 10.31 -42.24
C PRO A 416 -5.38 10.70 -41.82
N GLY A 417 -4.39 9.89 -42.20
CA GLY A 417 -2.98 10.14 -41.88
C GLY A 417 -2.16 8.85 -41.84
N ASP A 418 -0.88 8.97 -41.52
CA ASP A 418 0.05 7.85 -41.38
C ASP A 418 0.52 7.70 -39.92
N THR A 419 0.59 6.46 -39.44
CA THR A 419 1.07 6.12 -38.09
C THR A 419 1.83 4.80 -38.11
N THR A 420 2.67 4.54 -37.11
CA THR A 420 3.40 3.28 -36.96
C THR A 420 2.92 2.57 -35.70
N LEU A 421 2.49 1.32 -35.85
CA LEU A 421 2.23 0.43 -34.75
C LEU A 421 3.52 -0.32 -34.41
N THR A 422 3.90 -0.35 -33.13
CA THR A 422 5.02 -1.13 -32.59
C THR A 422 4.48 -2.07 -31.53
N VAL A 423 4.84 -3.35 -31.62
CA VAL A 423 4.48 -4.39 -30.66
C VAL A 423 5.75 -4.91 -30.02
N LYS A 424 5.76 -5.01 -28.70
CA LYS A 424 6.94 -5.36 -27.93
C LYS A 424 6.65 -6.53 -26.98
N ALA A 425 7.55 -7.51 -27.00
CA ALA A 425 7.61 -8.63 -26.07
C ALA A 425 8.97 -8.56 -25.38
N GLN A 426 9.04 -7.86 -24.25
CA GLN A 426 10.28 -7.53 -23.54
C GLN A 426 11.34 -6.88 -24.44
N ASP A 427 12.37 -7.60 -24.89
CA ASP A 427 13.46 -7.06 -25.72
C ASP A 427 13.24 -7.29 -27.23
N VAL A 428 12.15 -7.97 -27.62
CA VAL A 428 11.80 -8.23 -29.02
C VAL A 428 10.72 -7.24 -29.46
N GLU A 429 10.87 -6.67 -30.66
CA GLU A 429 9.91 -5.73 -31.23
C GLU A 429 9.56 -6.05 -32.69
N ALA A 430 8.34 -5.71 -33.09
CA ALA A 430 7.87 -5.71 -34.47
C ALA A 430 7.13 -4.40 -34.76
N SER A 431 7.30 -3.84 -35.96
CA SER A 431 6.64 -2.60 -36.37
C SER A 431 5.89 -2.74 -37.69
N LEU A 432 4.77 -2.00 -37.80
CA LEU A 432 3.90 -1.95 -38.98
C LEU A 432 3.53 -0.50 -39.30
N ASN A 433 3.74 -0.08 -40.55
CA ASN A 433 3.28 1.23 -41.02
C ASN A 433 1.82 1.18 -41.45
N ILE A 434 1.03 2.15 -41.03
CA ILE A 434 -0.41 2.19 -41.24
C ILE A 434 -0.75 3.52 -41.91
N SER A 435 -1.45 3.44 -43.04
CA SER A 435 -1.97 4.61 -43.75
C SER A 435 -3.49 4.58 -43.72
N VAL A 436 -4.09 5.58 -43.08
CA VAL A 436 -5.53 5.72 -43.00
C VAL A 436 -6.01 6.68 -44.06
N LEU A 437 -6.86 6.20 -44.96
CA LEU A 437 -7.41 6.98 -46.07
C LEU A 437 -8.89 7.31 -45.84
N PRO A 438 -9.33 8.52 -46.20
CA PRO A 438 -10.74 8.88 -46.13
C PRO A 438 -11.56 8.23 -47.25
N HIS A 439 -12.88 8.24 -47.10
CA HIS A 439 -13.83 7.96 -48.17
C HIS A 439 -14.11 9.22 -49.00
N ILE A 440 -14.61 9.05 -50.23
CA ILE A 440 -15.14 10.17 -51.02
C ILE A 440 -16.30 10.84 -50.27
N GLU A 441 -16.25 12.16 -50.13
CA GLU A 441 -17.39 12.94 -49.62
C GLU A 441 -18.19 13.61 -50.76
N ARG A 442 -17.50 14.00 -51.84
CA ARG A 442 -18.13 14.63 -53.00
C ARG A 442 -17.27 14.57 -54.25
N ILE A 443 -17.96 14.64 -55.39
CA ILE A 443 -17.36 14.84 -56.71
C ILE A 443 -17.75 16.24 -57.19
N LYS A 444 -16.77 17.06 -57.57
CA LYS A 444 -16.99 18.41 -58.11
C LYS A 444 -16.69 18.43 -59.60
N LEU A 445 -17.64 18.89 -60.40
CA LEU A 445 -17.42 19.12 -61.83
C LEU A 445 -16.91 20.55 -62.07
N SER A 446 -16.06 20.71 -63.08
CA SER A 446 -15.61 22.03 -63.53
C SER A 446 -16.75 22.87 -64.15
N LYS A 447 -17.83 22.21 -64.61
CA LYS A 447 -19.04 22.82 -65.16
C LYS A 447 -20.27 21.93 -64.89
N ASP A 448 -21.37 22.54 -64.47
CA ASP A 448 -22.65 21.83 -64.25
C ASP A 448 -23.51 21.77 -65.52
N SER A 449 -23.18 22.59 -66.53
CA SER A 449 -23.80 22.52 -67.84
C SER A 449 -22.83 22.89 -68.97
N ILE A 450 -23.07 22.30 -70.14
CA ILE A 450 -22.28 22.49 -71.36
C ILE A 450 -23.23 22.64 -72.54
N THR A 451 -23.00 23.64 -73.39
CA THR A 451 -23.67 23.77 -74.68
C THR A 451 -22.66 23.63 -75.80
N LEU A 452 -22.89 22.67 -76.71
CA LEU A 452 -21.99 22.35 -77.83
C LEU A 452 -22.75 22.35 -79.15
N LYS A 453 -22.05 22.61 -80.26
CA LYS A 453 -22.61 22.28 -81.58
C LYS A 453 -22.34 20.81 -81.88
N ALA A 454 -23.21 20.18 -82.66
CA ALA A 454 -23.03 18.79 -83.09
C ALA A 454 -21.64 18.58 -83.71
N GLY A 455 -20.91 17.57 -83.23
CA GLY A 455 -19.54 17.24 -83.62
C GLY A 455 -18.43 17.97 -82.86
N ASP A 456 -18.75 18.95 -82.00
CA ASP A 456 -17.75 19.62 -81.15
C ASP A 456 -17.47 18.80 -79.87
N ALA A 457 -16.34 19.08 -79.22
CA ALA A 457 -16.00 18.50 -77.93
C ALA A 457 -15.50 19.57 -76.98
N GLN A 458 -15.78 19.41 -75.68
CA GLN A 458 -15.35 20.34 -74.65
C GLN A 458 -14.82 19.60 -73.43
N GLN A 459 -13.75 20.15 -72.85
CA GLN A 459 -13.16 19.62 -71.62
C GLN A 459 -14.14 19.73 -70.45
N LEU A 460 -14.28 18.63 -69.72
CA LEU A 460 -15.03 18.56 -68.47
C LEU A 460 -14.16 17.80 -67.46
N ASN A 461 -13.46 18.56 -66.62
CA ASN A 461 -12.68 18.03 -65.52
C ASN A 461 -13.59 17.80 -64.31
N TYR A 462 -13.24 16.83 -63.48
CA TYR A 462 -13.83 16.60 -62.17
C TYR A 462 -12.74 16.48 -61.10
N LEU A 463 -13.10 16.77 -59.85
CA LEU A 463 -12.26 16.63 -58.67
C LEU A 463 -12.97 15.79 -57.63
N VAL A 464 -12.23 14.85 -57.04
CA VAL A 464 -12.67 14.07 -55.89
C VAL A 464 -12.26 14.80 -54.62
N VAL A 465 -13.17 14.94 -53.67
CA VAL A 465 -12.89 15.51 -52.36
C VAL A 465 -13.26 14.49 -51.29
N PRO A 466 -12.33 14.12 -50.40
CA PRO A 466 -10.89 14.45 -50.42
C PRO A 466 -10.14 13.79 -51.60
N ALA A 467 -9.02 14.39 -52.03
CA ALA A 467 -8.30 13.96 -53.25
C ALA A 467 -7.55 12.63 -53.10
N ASN A 468 -7.23 12.24 -51.86
CA ASN A 468 -6.61 10.96 -51.52
C ASN A 468 -7.64 9.91 -51.06
N ALA A 469 -8.93 10.11 -51.36
CA ALA A 469 -9.96 9.14 -51.03
C ALA A 469 -9.63 7.76 -51.63
N ILE A 470 -9.93 6.71 -50.87
CA ILE A 470 -9.56 5.35 -51.26
C ILE A 470 -10.24 4.88 -52.55
N GLU A 471 -11.43 5.41 -52.85
CA GLU A 471 -12.20 5.06 -54.04
C GLU A 471 -11.96 5.98 -55.24
N LYS A 472 -11.02 6.93 -55.18
CA LYS A 472 -10.85 7.98 -56.21
C LYS A 472 -10.77 7.45 -57.66
N ASP A 473 -10.25 6.23 -57.85
CA ASP A 473 -10.05 5.59 -59.15
C ASP A 473 -11.22 4.70 -59.60
N SER A 474 -12.27 4.55 -58.77
CA SER A 474 -13.43 3.69 -59.04
C SER A 474 -14.68 4.44 -59.54
N ILE A 475 -14.54 5.72 -59.94
CA ILE A 475 -15.67 6.58 -60.36
C ILE A 475 -16.24 6.11 -61.69
N GLN A 476 -17.55 5.83 -61.70
CA GLN A 476 -18.29 5.42 -62.88
C GLN A 476 -18.86 6.65 -63.61
N ILE A 477 -18.75 6.69 -64.93
CA ILE A 477 -19.23 7.80 -65.75
C ILE A 477 -20.19 7.29 -66.81
N GLU A 478 -21.40 7.84 -66.84
CA GLU A 478 -22.50 7.38 -67.69
C GLU A 478 -23.19 8.54 -68.41
N SER A 479 -23.82 8.30 -69.57
CA SER A 479 -24.65 9.28 -70.26
C SER A 479 -26.11 8.85 -70.27
N SER A 480 -27.03 9.79 -70.03
CA SER A 480 -28.48 9.54 -70.18
C SER A 480 -28.89 9.28 -71.63
N ASN A 481 -28.09 9.75 -72.61
CA ASN A 481 -28.31 9.52 -74.03
C ASN A 481 -26.99 9.64 -74.80
N GLU A 482 -26.33 8.50 -75.01
CA GLU A 482 -25.04 8.43 -75.72
C GLU A 482 -25.12 8.90 -77.18
N SER A 483 -26.31 8.88 -77.81
CA SER A 483 -26.48 9.42 -79.17
C SER A 483 -26.41 10.94 -79.21
N VAL A 484 -26.60 11.62 -78.07
CA VAL A 484 -26.56 13.09 -77.94
C VAL A 484 -25.23 13.55 -77.35
N ALA A 485 -24.73 12.91 -76.29
CA ALA A 485 -23.43 13.25 -75.71
C ALA A 485 -22.76 12.05 -75.03
N VAL A 486 -21.43 11.96 -75.14
CA VAL A 486 -20.61 10.94 -74.44
C VAL A 486 -19.41 11.59 -73.76
N TYR A 487 -18.99 11.03 -72.62
CA TYR A 487 -17.77 11.44 -71.94
C TYR A 487 -16.63 10.49 -72.29
N ARG A 488 -15.55 10.99 -72.91
CA ARG A 488 -14.36 10.20 -73.26
C ARG A 488 -13.11 11.08 -73.18
N GLY A 489 -12.03 10.56 -72.59
CA GLY A 489 -10.73 11.25 -72.54
C GLY A 489 -10.80 12.65 -71.91
N SER A 490 -11.48 12.77 -70.77
CA SER A 490 -11.70 14.04 -70.05
C SER A 490 -12.50 15.11 -70.81
N ARG A 491 -13.25 14.71 -71.85
CA ARG A 491 -14.05 15.60 -72.69
C ARG A 491 -15.47 15.06 -72.85
N VAL A 492 -16.42 15.98 -72.93
CA VAL A 492 -17.77 15.70 -73.44
C VAL A 492 -17.75 15.92 -74.95
N ILE A 493 -18.16 14.91 -75.70
CA ILE A 493 -18.23 14.90 -77.16
C ILE A 493 -19.70 14.96 -77.57
N ALA A 494 -20.06 15.93 -78.41
CA ALA A 494 -21.43 16.14 -78.89
C ALA A 494 -21.74 15.29 -80.13
N GLY A 495 -22.82 14.52 -80.06
CA GLY A 495 -23.40 13.77 -81.17
C GLY A 495 -24.55 14.53 -81.83
N ASN A 496 -25.76 13.97 -81.73
CA ASN A 496 -26.97 14.55 -82.32
C ASN A 496 -27.50 15.75 -81.51
N PRO A 497 -28.16 16.73 -82.15
CA PRO A 497 -28.86 17.80 -81.44
C PRO A 497 -29.90 17.26 -80.46
N GLY A 498 -29.92 17.79 -79.24
CA GLY A 498 -30.77 17.30 -78.16
C GLY A 498 -30.23 17.68 -76.78
N GLN A 499 -30.84 17.10 -75.75
CA GLN A 499 -30.38 17.23 -74.36
C GLN A 499 -29.96 15.86 -73.83
N ALA A 500 -28.85 15.83 -73.09
CA ALA A 500 -28.36 14.66 -72.38
C ALA A 500 -27.76 15.08 -71.04
N ILE A 501 -27.59 14.13 -70.13
CA ILE A 501 -26.97 14.33 -68.83
C ILE A 501 -25.80 13.36 -68.72
N ILE A 502 -24.61 13.87 -68.38
CA ILE A 502 -23.46 13.04 -68.03
C ILE A 502 -23.41 12.90 -66.50
N PHE A 503 -23.49 11.67 -66.01
CA PHE A 503 -23.42 11.32 -64.59
C PHE A 503 -22.02 10.85 -64.20
N PHE A 504 -21.52 11.29 -63.06
CA PHE A 504 -20.35 10.74 -62.39
C PHE A 504 -20.81 10.18 -61.05
N LYS A 505 -20.58 8.88 -60.82
CA LYS A 505 -21.14 8.11 -59.72
C LYS A 505 -20.05 7.39 -58.92
N MET A 506 -20.17 7.42 -57.59
CA MET A 506 -19.46 6.56 -56.66
C MET A 506 -20.40 6.20 -55.51
N GLY A 507 -20.84 4.94 -55.41
CA GLY A 507 -21.83 4.56 -54.40
C GLY A 507 -23.05 5.48 -54.42
N GLU A 508 -23.34 6.11 -53.28
CA GLU A 508 -24.43 7.09 -53.11
C GLU A 508 -24.11 8.50 -53.66
N PHE A 509 -22.85 8.81 -53.94
CA PHE A 509 -22.44 10.12 -54.42
C PHE A 509 -22.60 10.21 -55.94
N GLN A 510 -23.38 11.20 -56.38
CA GLN A 510 -23.58 11.50 -57.79
C GLN A 510 -23.45 12.99 -58.07
N CYS A 511 -22.79 13.35 -59.17
CA CYS A 511 -22.86 14.68 -59.75
C CYS A 511 -23.16 14.58 -61.24
N LEU A 512 -23.83 15.62 -61.78
CA LEU A 512 -24.32 15.61 -63.14
C LEU A 512 -23.91 16.87 -63.90
N CYS A 513 -23.67 16.71 -65.20
CA CYS A 513 -23.49 17.82 -66.14
C CYS A 513 -24.58 17.77 -67.20
N ASN A 514 -25.39 18.82 -67.28
CA ASN A 514 -26.43 18.97 -68.31
C ASN A 514 -25.79 19.38 -69.65
N VAL A 515 -25.99 18.59 -70.70
CA VAL A 515 -25.43 18.84 -72.02
C VAL A 515 -26.54 19.18 -73.00
N THR A 516 -26.46 20.36 -73.62
CA THR A 516 -27.33 20.77 -74.72
C THR A 516 -26.52 20.80 -76.02
N VAL A 517 -26.93 19.98 -76.99
CA VAL A 517 -26.32 19.96 -78.32
C VAL A 517 -27.21 20.70 -79.31
N ILE A 518 -26.68 21.73 -79.93
CA ILE A 518 -27.38 22.52 -80.96
C ILE A 518 -26.89 22.12 -82.36
N LYS A 519 -27.73 22.34 -83.37
CA LYS A 519 -27.35 22.10 -84.77
C LYS A 519 -26.14 22.96 -85.13
N LYS A 520 -25.18 22.36 -85.83
CA LYS A 520 -24.08 23.11 -86.45
C LYS A 520 -24.70 23.97 -87.56
N GLY A 521 -24.62 25.30 -87.41
CA GLY A 521 -25.10 26.22 -88.44
C GLY A 521 -24.35 25.97 -89.75
N ILE A 522 -25.09 25.68 -90.81
CA ILE A 522 -24.54 25.60 -92.17
C ILE A 522 -24.45 27.06 -92.64
N PHE A 523 -23.23 27.55 -92.85
CA PHE A 523 -23.00 28.74 -93.67
C PHE A 523 -22.57 28.28 -95.06
#